data_AF-A0A1Y2B7P3-F1
#
_entry.id   AF-A0A1Y2B7P3-F1
#
_cell.length_a   1.000
_cell.length_b   1.000
_cell.length_c   1.000
_cell.angle_alpha   90.00
_cell.angle_beta   90.00
_cell.angle_gamma   90.00
#
_symmetry.space_group_name_H-M   'P 1'
#
loop_
_entity.id
_entity.type
_entity.pdbx_description
1 polymer ?
#
loop_
_entity_poly.entity_id
_entity_poly.type
_entity_poly.pdbx_seq_one_letter_code
_entity_poly.pdbx_strand_id
1 'polypeptide(L)'
;MDTSVIDHFRSLSAVSHTTPIDTLVLNRFYSIFAVVRDDNVRGKSRKGDYMLTMVLLDPTAKVPLGVSMFAKTIERVPEELKAGTVIKLSNLKIQEFNGKLQGLSTFQTTIKQYYFTGSTIDQEGDQDFSLAKHLHSWYTARLSGNLQSDTTLMTKGRRNVWTISQLKSARDCFDLYCQVMCVQQQDGLGGMVLLVSDFTSAAFSNGVSMRDESLLYSVAKDCLRVTIWDDNMDVENMLKTNEGGPTLAQIERGTYLFLRNLFSKDARDADGTATIEASLHSERGEKSMGGRWQILDRDHIEVKKIRRRMEEQGLTINKDSTNLTGSTKNSYKGFNLLNFLKT
;
A
#
# COMPACT_ATOMS: atom_id res chain seq x y z
N MET A 1 26.26 4.53 -13.32
CA MET A 1 26.23 3.28 -12.54
C MET A 1 27.66 2.81 -12.40
N ASP A 2 28.05 2.33 -11.22
CA ASP A 2 29.39 1.79 -10.98
C ASP A 2 29.54 0.46 -11.73
N THR A 3 30.41 0.41 -12.74
CA THR A 3 30.65 -0.76 -13.57
C THR A 3 31.22 -1.92 -12.76
N SER A 4 31.99 -1.63 -11.70
CA SER A 4 32.58 -2.67 -10.84
C SER A 4 31.52 -3.52 -10.12
N VAL A 5 30.41 -2.88 -9.69
CA VAL A 5 29.29 -3.57 -9.04
C VAL A 5 28.55 -4.48 -10.03
N ILE A 6 28.33 -3.98 -11.26
CA ILE A 6 27.67 -4.76 -12.32
C ILE A 6 28.51 -5.98 -12.70
N ASP A 7 29.82 -5.79 -12.92
CA ASP A 7 30.72 -6.85 -13.33
C ASP A 7 30.86 -7.92 -12.24
N HIS A 8 30.96 -7.51 -10.98
CA HIS A 8 30.98 -8.43 -9.85
C HIS A 8 29.66 -9.22 -9.74
N PHE A 9 28.51 -8.56 -9.88
CA PHE A 9 27.21 -9.24 -9.91
C PHE A 9 27.14 -10.26 -11.06
N ARG A 10 27.57 -9.91 -12.28
CA ARG A 10 27.58 -10.84 -13.41
C ARG A 10 28.47 -12.06 -13.15
N SER A 11 29.64 -11.85 -12.54
CA SER A 11 30.55 -12.93 -12.17
C SER A 11 29.87 -13.88 -11.17
N LEU A 12 29.24 -13.36 -10.13
CA LEU A 12 28.51 -14.17 -9.15
C LEU A 12 27.29 -14.87 -9.77
N SER A 13 26.54 -14.19 -10.64
CA SER A 13 25.40 -14.77 -11.36
C SER A 13 25.82 -15.95 -12.23
N ALA A 14 26.98 -15.87 -12.90
CA ALA A 14 27.51 -16.96 -13.71
C ALA A 14 27.83 -18.20 -12.86
N VAL A 15 28.44 -18.02 -11.68
CA VAL A 15 28.74 -19.09 -10.72
C VAL A 15 27.45 -19.73 -10.18
N SER A 16 26.45 -18.93 -9.86
CA SER A 16 25.14 -19.39 -9.38
C SER A 16 24.18 -19.87 -10.49
N HIS A 17 24.64 -19.93 -11.74
CA HIS A 17 23.85 -20.27 -12.93
C HIS A 17 22.55 -19.47 -13.05
N THR A 18 22.65 -18.16 -12.86
CA THR A 18 21.52 -17.22 -12.99
C THR A 18 21.78 -16.16 -14.04
N THR A 19 20.70 -15.61 -14.57
CA THR A 19 20.71 -14.67 -15.69
C THR A 19 20.37 -13.26 -15.18
N PRO A 20 21.25 -12.26 -15.40
CA PRO A 20 20.94 -10.87 -15.11
C PRO A 20 19.72 -10.35 -15.86
N ILE A 21 18.93 -9.46 -15.24
CA ILE A 21 17.67 -8.94 -15.77
C ILE A 21 17.84 -8.30 -17.16
N ASP A 22 18.94 -7.58 -17.39
CA ASP A 22 19.17 -6.87 -18.66
C ASP A 22 19.50 -7.79 -19.84
N THR A 23 19.79 -9.07 -19.58
CA THR A 23 20.06 -10.09 -20.60
C THR A 23 18.86 -11.00 -20.88
N LEU A 24 17.74 -10.80 -20.20
CA LEU A 24 16.55 -11.60 -20.39
C LEU A 24 15.96 -11.39 -21.79
N VAL A 25 15.58 -12.50 -22.43
CA VAL A 25 14.95 -12.52 -23.76
C VAL A 25 13.58 -13.14 -23.68
N LEU A 26 12.64 -12.62 -24.47
CA LEU A 26 11.27 -13.12 -24.60
C LEU A 26 11.20 -14.63 -24.89
N ASN A 27 10.14 -15.25 -24.37
CA ASN A 27 9.75 -16.65 -24.60
C ASN A 27 10.82 -17.68 -24.20
N ARG A 28 11.62 -17.37 -23.19
CA ARG A 28 12.62 -18.29 -22.61
C ARG A 28 12.43 -18.43 -21.10
N PHE A 29 13.02 -19.48 -20.57
CA PHE A 29 13.02 -19.79 -19.14
C PHE A 29 14.39 -19.46 -18.54
N TYR A 30 14.39 -18.81 -17.39
CA TYR A 30 15.63 -18.41 -16.72
C TYR A 30 15.55 -18.67 -15.22
N SER A 31 16.73 -18.84 -14.62
CA SER A 31 16.91 -18.66 -13.19
C SER A 31 17.45 -17.26 -12.95
N ILE A 32 16.84 -16.50 -12.05
CA ILE A 32 17.24 -15.12 -11.76
C ILE A 32 17.42 -14.91 -10.25
N PHE A 33 18.36 -14.04 -9.90
CA PHE A 33 18.53 -13.50 -8.56
C PHE A 33 18.15 -12.03 -8.58
N ALA A 34 17.26 -11.62 -7.70
CA ALA A 34 16.82 -10.24 -7.64
C ALA A 34 16.33 -9.86 -6.24
N VAL A 35 16.29 -8.56 -5.99
CA VAL A 35 15.71 -7.98 -4.79
C VAL A 35 14.27 -7.58 -5.06
N VAL A 36 13.37 -7.91 -4.14
CA VAL A 36 11.98 -7.46 -4.16
C VAL A 36 11.96 -5.97 -3.88
N ARG A 37 11.53 -5.18 -4.85
CA ARG A 37 11.34 -3.72 -4.70
C ARG A 37 9.98 -3.40 -4.13
N ASP A 38 8.97 -4.05 -4.67
CA ASP A 38 7.56 -3.83 -4.36
C ASP A 38 6.79 -5.11 -4.66
N ASP A 39 5.76 -5.37 -3.87
CA ASP A 39 4.93 -6.56 -3.97
C ASP A 39 3.45 -6.19 -3.80
N ASN A 40 2.61 -7.02 -4.37
CA ASN A 40 1.21 -7.08 -4.02
C ASN A 40 1.02 -8.24 -3.04
N VAL A 41 0.00 -8.16 -2.20
CA VAL A 41 -0.25 -9.24 -1.25
C VAL A 41 -0.77 -10.47 -1.99
N ARG A 42 -0.43 -11.68 -1.51
CA ARG A 42 -0.98 -12.96 -1.97
C ARG A 42 -2.52 -12.90 -2.04
N GLY A 43 -3.13 -13.38 -3.11
CA GLY A 43 -4.59 -13.41 -3.28
C GLY A 43 -5.05 -14.62 -4.09
N LYS A 44 -6.36 -14.83 -4.21
CA LYS A 44 -6.93 -15.80 -5.16
C LYS A 44 -7.33 -15.06 -6.43
N SER A 45 -6.89 -15.58 -7.56
CA SER A 45 -7.40 -15.17 -8.87
C SER A 45 -8.82 -15.70 -9.09
N ARG A 46 -9.53 -15.12 -10.06
CA ARG A 46 -10.87 -15.56 -10.50
C ARG A 46 -10.95 -17.03 -10.90
N LYS A 47 -9.85 -17.61 -11.39
CA LYS A 47 -9.80 -19.02 -11.80
C LYS A 47 -9.56 -19.96 -10.62
N GLY A 48 -9.47 -19.43 -9.40
CA GLY A 48 -9.24 -20.17 -8.16
C GLY A 48 -7.76 -20.35 -7.81
N ASP A 49 -6.83 -20.06 -8.72
CA ASP A 49 -5.40 -20.14 -8.46
C ASP A 49 -4.97 -19.00 -7.52
N TYR A 50 -4.10 -19.29 -6.55
CA TYR A 50 -3.42 -18.28 -5.76
C TYR A 50 -2.42 -17.52 -6.62
N MET A 51 -2.35 -16.21 -6.43
CA MET A 51 -1.46 -15.34 -7.18
C MET A 51 -0.72 -14.34 -6.30
N LEU A 52 0.48 -13.98 -6.75
CA LEU A 52 1.32 -12.94 -6.16
C LEU A 52 2.01 -12.19 -7.29
N THR A 53 1.95 -10.87 -7.25
CA THR A 53 2.69 -10.04 -8.21
C THR A 53 3.75 -9.26 -7.47
N MET A 54 4.96 -9.25 -8.01
CA MET A 54 6.13 -8.60 -7.42
C MET A 54 6.91 -7.86 -8.48
N VAL A 55 7.69 -6.89 -8.05
CA VAL A 55 8.57 -6.10 -8.89
C VAL A 55 9.99 -6.31 -8.40
N LEU A 56 10.84 -6.78 -9.31
CA LEU A 56 12.19 -7.22 -9.02
C LEU A 56 13.23 -6.28 -9.62
N LEU A 57 14.35 -6.17 -8.93
CA LEU A 57 15.52 -5.40 -9.34
C LEU A 57 16.82 -6.16 -9.11
N ASP A 58 17.79 -5.91 -9.97
CA ASP A 58 19.19 -6.30 -9.79
C ASP A 58 20.11 -5.13 -10.24
N PRO A 59 21.43 -5.22 -10.06
CA PRO A 59 22.38 -4.17 -10.46
C PRO A 59 22.36 -3.83 -11.96
N THR A 60 21.89 -4.73 -12.81
CA THR A 60 21.87 -4.59 -14.28
C THR A 60 20.56 -3.99 -14.80
N ALA A 61 19.50 -4.04 -14.01
CA ALA A 61 18.16 -3.62 -14.40
C ALA A 61 18.12 -2.14 -14.80
N LYS A 62 17.83 -1.88 -16.09
CA LYS A 62 17.48 -0.54 -16.61
C LYS A 62 16.02 -0.18 -16.36
N VAL A 63 15.17 -1.19 -16.25
CA VAL A 63 13.75 -1.10 -15.90
C VAL A 63 13.41 -2.25 -14.94
N PRO A 64 12.51 -2.05 -13.97
CA PRO A 64 12.12 -3.11 -13.04
C PRO A 64 11.39 -4.24 -13.76
N LEU A 65 11.67 -5.48 -13.37
CA LEU A 65 11.00 -6.65 -13.91
C LEU A 65 9.75 -6.96 -13.08
N GLY A 66 8.57 -6.81 -13.67
CA GLY A 66 7.34 -7.29 -13.06
C GLY A 66 7.27 -8.82 -13.16
N VAL A 67 6.91 -9.50 -12.08
CA VAL A 67 6.75 -10.95 -12.03
C VAL A 67 5.39 -11.30 -11.46
N SER A 68 4.66 -12.16 -12.18
CA SER A 68 3.38 -12.73 -11.75
C SER A 68 3.57 -14.20 -11.42
N MET A 69 3.34 -14.57 -10.17
CA MET A 69 3.31 -15.96 -9.72
C MET A 69 1.87 -16.45 -9.60
N PHE A 70 1.62 -17.66 -10.07
CA PHE A 70 0.36 -18.38 -9.97
C PHE A 70 0.61 -19.79 -9.46
N ALA A 71 -0.20 -20.26 -8.52
CA ALA A 71 -0.18 -21.63 -8.04
C ALA A 71 -1.55 -22.12 -7.57
N LYS A 72 -1.80 -23.42 -7.70
CA LYS A 72 -3.05 -24.04 -7.24
C LYS A 72 -3.19 -24.11 -5.72
N THR A 73 -2.07 -24.11 -5.00
CA THR A 73 -2.04 -24.19 -3.54
C THR A 73 -1.32 -22.97 -2.98
N ILE A 74 -1.75 -22.55 -1.80
CA ILE A 74 -1.36 -21.28 -1.21
C ILE A 74 0.12 -21.30 -0.77
N GLU A 75 0.64 -22.47 -0.41
CA GLU A 75 1.99 -22.71 0.09
C GLU A 75 3.06 -22.56 -1.02
N ARG A 76 2.65 -22.64 -2.29
CA ARG A 76 3.53 -22.42 -3.45
C ARG A 76 3.71 -20.95 -3.79
N VAL A 77 2.97 -20.07 -3.12
CA VAL A 77 3.09 -18.63 -3.24
C VAL A 77 3.59 -18.09 -1.91
N PRO A 78 4.69 -17.29 -1.89
CA PRO A 78 5.17 -16.67 -0.66
C PRO A 78 4.07 -15.94 0.10
N GLU A 79 4.03 -16.13 1.43
CA GLU A 79 3.05 -15.50 2.32
C GLU A 79 3.27 -13.99 2.42
N GLU A 80 4.52 -13.57 2.66
CA GLU A 80 4.91 -12.17 2.73
C GLU A 80 6.27 -11.96 2.03
N LEU A 81 6.35 -11.00 1.10
CA LEU A 81 7.61 -10.56 0.50
C LEU A 81 7.86 -9.10 0.80
N LYS A 82 8.59 -8.82 1.88
CA LYS A 82 8.99 -7.45 2.22
C LYS A 82 9.92 -6.89 1.15
N ALA A 83 9.79 -5.58 0.88
CA ALA A 83 10.76 -4.86 0.07
C ALA A 83 12.17 -5.00 0.68
N GLY A 84 13.16 -5.33 -0.13
CA GLY A 84 14.53 -5.64 0.28
C GLY A 84 14.83 -7.13 0.48
N THR A 85 13.81 -8.00 0.48
CA THR A 85 14.02 -9.46 0.46
C THR A 85 14.70 -9.85 -0.84
N VAL A 86 15.74 -10.68 -0.76
CA VAL A 86 16.41 -11.23 -1.93
C VAL A 86 15.77 -12.57 -2.26
N ILE A 87 15.46 -12.79 -3.53
CA ILE A 87 14.88 -14.04 -4.00
C ILE A 87 15.67 -14.62 -5.17
N LYS A 88 15.71 -15.95 -5.22
CA LYS A 88 16.05 -16.72 -6.41
C LYS A 88 14.77 -17.29 -7.00
N LEU A 89 14.47 -16.95 -8.24
CA LEU A 89 13.41 -17.59 -9.01
C LEU A 89 14.06 -18.51 -10.03
N SER A 90 13.80 -19.81 -9.96
CA SER A 90 14.32 -20.77 -10.95
C SER A 90 13.23 -21.14 -11.94
N ASN A 91 13.60 -21.31 -13.21
CA ASN A 91 12.69 -21.69 -14.28
C ASN A 91 11.49 -20.73 -14.44
N LEU A 92 11.77 -19.43 -14.40
CA LEU A 92 10.83 -18.35 -14.64
C LEU A 92 10.67 -18.11 -16.15
N LYS A 93 9.44 -18.15 -16.66
CA LYS A 93 9.17 -17.84 -18.07
C LYS A 93 9.18 -16.32 -18.26
N ILE A 94 9.90 -15.83 -19.27
CA ILE A 94 9.86 -14.42 -19.67
C ILE A 94 8.91 -14.25 -20.85
N GLN A 95 7.99 -13.30 -20.74
CA GLN A 95 7.00 -12.97 -21.75
C GLN A 95 6.85 -11.45 -21.89
N GLU A 96 6.02 -11.03 -22.84
CA GLU A 96 5.65 -9.64 -23.03
C GLU A 96 4.26 -9.37 -22.45
N PHE A 97 4.12 -8.26 -21.71
CA PHE A 97 2.84 -7.75 -21.25
C PHE A 97 2.82 -6.23 -21.39
N ASN A 98 1.87 -5.70 -22.16
CA ASN A 98 1.75 -4.26 -22.46
C ASN A 98 3.07 -3.63 -22.96
N GLY A 99 3.77 -4.30 -23.88
CA GLY A 99 5.02 -3.79 -24.45
C GLY A 99 6.24 -3.90 -23.53
N LYS A 100 6.14 -4.59 -22.39
CA LYS A 100 7.22 -4.73 -21.40
C LYS A 100 7.51 -6.18 -21.08
N LEU A 101 8.79 -6.48 -20.78
CA LEU A 101 9.19 -7.78 -20.26
C LEU A 101 8.52 -8.04 -18.90
N GLN A 102 7.98 -9.24 -18.76
CA GLN A 102 7.34 -9.73 -17.53
C GLN A 102 7.78 -11.17 -17.28
N GLY A 103 8.08 -11.48 -16.02
CA GLY A 103 8.21 -12.86 -15.56
C GLY A 103 6.86 -13.50 -15.23
N LEU A 104 6.65 -14.72 -15.67
CA LEU A 104 5.46 -15.51 -15.36
C LEU A 104 5.91 -16.85 -14.76
N SER A 105 5.40 -17.18 -13.57
CA SER A 105 5.66 -18.49 -12.99
C SER A 105 4.93 -19.58 -13.76
N THR A 106 5.54 -20.77 -13.76
CA THR A 106 4.93 -22.00 -14.23
C THR A 106 4.91 -23.02 -13.09
N PHE A 107 4.33 -24.20 -13.32
CA PHE A 107 4.32 -25.28 -12.33
C PHE A 107 5.72 -25.77 -11.93
N GLN A 108 6.74 -25.49 -12.76
CA GLN A 108 8.14 -25.84 -12.53
C GLN A 108 8.94 -24.70 -11.90
N THR A 109 8.35 -23.51 -11.76
CA THR A 109 9.04 -22.37 -11.16
C THR A 109 9.19 -22.60 -9.67
N THR A 110 10.41 -22.47 -9.15
CA THR A 110 10.69 -22.52 -7.72
C THR A 110 11.17 -21.17 -7.23
N ILE A 111 10.86 -20.86 -5.97
CA ILE A 111 11.32 -19.66 -5.30
C ILE A 111 12.13 -20.04 -4.07
N LYS A 112 13.28 -19.38 -3.89
CA LYS A 112 14.08 -19.43 -2.67
C LYS A 112 14.26 -18.01 -2.15
N GLN A 113 14.06 -17.82 -0.85
CA GLN A 113 14.04 -16.51 -0.21
C GLN A 113 15.21 -16.40 0.77
N TYR A 114 15.84 -15.23 0.78
CA TYR A 114 16.94 -14.89 1.70
C TYR A 114 16.55 -13.66 2.49
N TYR A 115 16.43 -13.84 3.80
CA TYR A 115 16.11 -12.77 4.75
C TYR A 115 17.37 -12.24 5.40
N PHE A 116 17.44 -10.91 5.50
CA PHE A 116 18.53 -10.19 6.14
C PHE A 116 17.92 -9.31 7.24
N THR A 117 17.82 -9.84 8.46
CA THR A 117 17.22 -9.17 9.62
C THR A 117 18.27 -8.94 10.70
N GLY A 118 18.73 -7.69 10.82
CA GLY A 118 19.71 -7.32 11.85
C GLY A 118 21.06 -8.03 11.65
N SER A 119 21.55 -8.68 12.71
CA SER A 119 22.84 -9.41 12.73
C SER A 119 22.72 -10.90 12.39
N THR A 120 21.51 -11.42 12.20
CA THR A 120 21.26 -12.85 11.98
C THR A 120 20.91 -13.08 10.51
N ILE A 121 21.59 -14.03 9.88
CA ILE A 121 21.39 -14.33 8.46
C ILE A 121 21.07 -15.82 8.33
N ASP A 122 19.85 -16.14 7.88
CA ASP A 122 19.27 -17.48 8.05
C ASP A 122 19.90 -18.60 7.21
N GLN A 123 20.89 -18.34 6.33
CA GLN A 123 21.41 -19.34 5.38
C GLN A 123 22.90 -19.16 5.00
N GLU A 124 23.79 -18.80 5.95
CA GLU A 124 25.22 -18.55 5.65
C GLU A 124 25.98 -19.73 4.98
N GLY A 125 25.47 -20.96 5.07
CA GLY A 125 26.07 -22.16 4.46
C GLY A 125 25.63 -22.46 3.02
N ASP A 126 24.77 -21.64 2.43
CA ASP A 126 24.29 -21.85 1.06
C ASP A 126 25.32 -21.37 0.02
N GLN A 127 25.53 -22.15 -1.05
CA GLN A 127 26.39 -21.77 -2.17
C GLN A 127 25.97 -20.44 -2.82
N ASP A 128 24.67 -20.14 -2.79
CA ASP A 128 24.08 -18.93 -3.36
C ASP A 128 24.15 -17.73 -2.40
N PHE A 129 24.62 -17.94 -1.17
CA PHE A 129 24.61 -16.93 -0.12
C PHE A 129 25.42 -15.68 -0.48
N SER A 130 26.57 -15.86 -1.12
CA SER A 130 27.45 -14.77 -1.54
C SER A 130 26.76 -13.78 -2.49
N LEU A 131 26.02 -14.32 -3.47
CA LEU A 131 25.22 -13.54 -4.42
C LEU A 131 24.05 -12.85 -3.73
N ALA A 132 23.35 -13.56 -2.84
CA ALA A 132 22.24 -12.97 -2.09
C ALA A 132 22.71 -11.81 -1.20
N LYS A 133 23.82 -11.99 -0.49
CA LYS A 133 24.44 -10.96 0.35
C LYS A 133 24.87 -9.75 -0.47
N HIS A 134 25.51 -9.98 -1.62
CA HIS A 134 25.90 -8.90 -2.53
C HIS A 134 24.70 -8.07 -2.99
N LEU A 135 23.61 -8.73 -3.42
CA LEU A 135 22.38 -8.06 -3.82
C LEU A 135 21.74 -7.24 -2.69
N HIS A 136 21.69 -7.80 -1.49
CA HIS A 136 21.16 -7.10 -0.33
C HIS A 136 22.00 -5.86 0.01
N SER A 137 23.33 -5.98 0.06
CA SER A 137 24.24 -4.85 0.31
C SER A 137 24.10 -3.76 -0.75
N TRP A 138 24.02 -4.14 -2.03
CA TRP A 138 23.78 -3.21 -3.12
C TRP A 138 22.47 -2.45 -2.96
N TYR A 139 21.38 -3.16 -2.68
CA TYR A 139 20.05 -2.55 -2.52
C TYR A 139 20.00 -1.58 -1.34
N THR A 140 20.57 -1.96 -0.18
CA THR A 140 20.64 -1.12 1.02
C THR A 140 21.49 0.13 0.78
N ALA A 141 22.67 0.00 0.16
CA ALA A 141 23.52 1.14 -0.18
C ALA A 141 22.85 2.10 -1.18
N ARG A 142 21.97 1.57 -2.03
CA ARG A 142 21.19 2.38 -2.97
C ARG A 142 20.03 3.10 -2.29
N LEU A 143 19.38 2.49 -1.30
CA LEU A 143 18.35 3.13 -0.48
C LEU A 143 18.92 4.24 0.41
N SER A 144 20.14 4.08 0.94
CA SER A 144 20.79 5.09 1.79
C SER A 144 21.35 6.29 1.03
N GLY A 145 21.23 6.31 -0.31
CA GLY A 145 21.76 7.39 -1.15
C GLY A 145 23.28 7.36 -1.33
N ASN A 146 23.97 6.33 -0.85
CA ASN A 146 25.43 6.22 -0.93
C ASN A 146 25.92 5.83 -2.34
N LEU A 147 25.04 5.31 -3.19
CA LEU A 147 25.31 5.03 -4.60
C LEU A 147 24.69 6.12 -5.48
N GLN A 148 25.54 6.95 -6.11
CA GLN A 148 25.10 7.89 -7.16
C GLN A 148 24.49 7.12 -8.32
N SER A 149 23.16 7.05 -8.34
CA SER A 149 22.44 6.30 -9.35
C SER A 149 21.05 6.87 -9.56
N ASP A 150 20.54 6.67 -10.77
CA ASP A 150 19.23 7.10 -11.21
C ASP A 150 18.16 6.67 -10.19
N THR A 151 17.59 7.65 -9.49
CA THR A 151 16.65 7.47 -8.38
C THR A 151 15.32 6.89 -8.86
N THR A 152 15.04 6.98 -10.16
CA THR A 152 13.81 6.50 -10.81
C THR A 152 13.58 5.00 -10.63
N LEU A 153 14.63 4.17 -10.61
CA LEU A 153 14.53 2.72 -10.42
C LEU A 153 14.11 2.32 -9.00
N MET A 154 14.63 3.05 -8.02
CA MET A 154 14.37 2.83 -6.59
C MET A 154 13.11 3.55 -6.11
N THR A 155 12.60 4.50 -6.91
CA THR A 155 11.29 5.06 -6.65
C THR A 155 10.31 3.89 -6.74
N LYS A 156 9.73 3.44 -5.61
CA LYS A 156 8.59 2.52 -5.63
C LYS A 156 7.67 3.06 -6.71
N GLY A 157 7.33 2.22 -7.70
CA GLY A 157 6.44 2.66 -8.79
C GLY A 157 5.27 3.33 -8.09
N ARG A 158 5.10 4.65 -8.28
CA ARG A 158 4.26 5.46 -7.39
C ARG A 158 2.85 4.90 -7.46
N ARG A 159 2.54 3.95 -6.59
CA ARG A 159 1.18 3.69 -6.18
C ARG A 159 0.75 5.03 -5.61
N ASN A 160 -0.35 5.52 -6.13
CA ASN A 160 -0.87 6.84 -5.82
C ASN A 160 -1.36 6.81 -4.37
N VAL A 161 -0.45 6.87 -3.41
CA VAL A 161 -0.80 7.14 -2.03
C VAL A 161 -1.15 8.62 -1.99
N TRP A 162 -2.45 8.90 -1.92
CA TRP A 162 -2.96 10.24 -1.96
C TRP A 162 -3.50 10.64 -0.59
N THR A 163 -3.36 11.93 -0.27
CA THR A 163 -4.13 12.56 0.79
C THR A 163 -5.52 12.90 0.26
N ILE A 164 -6.49 13.11 1.15
CA ILE A 164 -7.86 13.48 0.74
C ILE A 164 -7.84 14.80 -0.06
N SER A 165 -6.97 15.75 0.29
CA SER A 165 -6.77 17.01 -0.44
C SER A 165 -6.23 16.86 -1.87
N GLN A 166 -5.63 15.71 -2.21
CA GLN A 166 -5.07 15.44 -3.53
C GLN A 166 -6.08 14.80 -4.49
N LEU A 167 -7.24 14.39 -4.00
CA LEU A 167 -8.33 13.87 -4.84
C LEU A 167 -8.91 15.02 -5.66
N LYS A 168 -8.68 14.96 -6.98
CA LYS A 168 -9.10 16.00 -7.95
C LYS A 168 -10.19 15.53 -8.91
N SER A 169 -10.33 14.22 -9.08
CA SER A 169 -11.22 13.61 -10.04
C SER A 169 -11.87 12.36 -9.48
N ALA A 170 -13.11 12.14 -9.88
CA ALA A 170 -13.70 10.82 -9.85
C ALA A 170 -13.04 9.92 -10.89
N ARG A 171 -13.06 8.60 -10.61
CA ARG A 171 -12.56 7.50 -11.45
C ARG A 171 -11.06 7.24 -11.38
N ASP A 172 -10.40 7.67 -10.31
CA ASP A 172 -9.01 7.33 -10.03
C ASP A 172 -8.88 6.16 -9.06
N CYS A 173 -7.81 5.38 -9.23
CA CYS A 173 -7.39 4.38 -8.26
C CYS A 173 -6.24 4.94 -7.40
N PHE A 174 -6.40 4.85 -6.08
CA PHE A 174 -5.42 5.40 -5.13
C PHE A 174 -5.35 4.57 -3.84
N ASP A 175 -4.26 4.73 -3.11
CA ASP A 175 -4.08 4.20 -1.78
C ASP A 175 -4.23 5.35 -0.77
N LEU A 176 -4.72 5.06 0.45
CA LEU A 176 -4.99 6.07 1.47
C LEU A 176 -4.56 5.58 2.85
N TYR A 177 -3.79 6.40 3.56
CA TYR A 177 -3.59 6.28 5.00
C TYR A 177 -4.58 7.20 5.72
N CYS A 178 -5.41 6.64 6.60
CA CYS A 178 -6.48 7.41 7.25
C CYS A 178 -6.79 6.92 8.66
N GLN A 179 -7.56 7.72 9.40
CA GLN A 179 -8.21 7.35 10.64
C GLN A 179 -9.71 7.18 10.40
N VAL A 180 -10.30 6.16 11.01
CA VAL A 180 -11.74 5.91 11.00
C VAL A 180 -12.43 6.87 11.95
N MET A 181 -13.35 7.65 11.43
CA MET A 181 -14.10 8.67 12.17
C MET A 181 -15.48 8.16 12.57
N CYS A 182 -16.08 7.34 11.71
CA CYS A 182 -17.36 6.68 11.94
C CYS A 182 -17.44 5.37 11.15
N VAL A 183 -18.16 4.39 11.71
CA VAL A 183 -18.48 3.12 11.07
C VAL A 183 -20.00 3.02 10.98
N GLN A 184 -20.51 2.79 9.78
CA GLN A 184 -21.93 2.61 9.50
C GLN A 184 -22.12 1.26 8.82
N GLN A 185 -22.91 0.38 9.44
CA GLN A 185 -23.36 -0.84 8.78
C GLN A 185 -24.52 -0.49 7.85
N GLN A 186 -24.41 -0.89 6.58
CA GLN A 186 -25.49 -0.67 5.62
C GLN A 186 -26.43 -1.89 5.65
N ASP A 187 -27.60 -1.73 6.25
CA ASP A 187 -28.61 -2.78 6.30
C ASP A 187 -28.97 -3.27 4.87
N GLY A 188 -28.94 -4.59 4.66
CA GLY A 188 -29.48 -5.25 3.47
C GLY A 188 -28.63 -5.24 2.19
N LEU A 189 -27.58 -4.42 2.09
CA LEU A 189 -26.74 -4.32 0.87
C LEU A 189 -25.37 -5.00 1.00
N GLY A 190 -25.03 -5.53 2.17
CA GLY A 190 -23.82 -6.33 2.39
C GLY A 190 -22.51 -5.53 2.27
N GLY A 191 -22.56 -4.21 2.48
CA GLY A 191 -21.38 -3.34 2.49
C GLY A 191 -21.22 -2.59 3.81
N MET A 192 -19.97 -2.25 4.16
CA MET A 192 -19.65 -1.42 5.31
C MET A 192 -19.23 -0.03 4.85
N VAL A 193 -19.84 1.00 5.44
CA VAL A 193 -19.50 2.40 5.16
C VAL A 193 -18.61 2.94 6.27
N LEU A 194 -17.47 3.48 5.88
CA LEU A 194 -16.53 4.17 6.75
C LEU A 194 -16.50 5.65 6.39
N LEU A 195 -16.60 6.51 7.40
CA LEU A 195 -16.16 7.89 7.26
C LEU A 195 -14.73 7.95 7.76
N VAL A 196 -13.80 8.33 6.89
CA VAL A 196 -12.36 8.34 7.21
C VAL A 196 -11.76 9.71 6.96
N SER A 197 -10.77 10.10 7.75
CA SER A 197 -10.02 11.35 7.52
C SER A 197 -8.52 11.10 7.61
N ASP A 198 -7.75 11.81 6.79
CA ASP A 198 -6.31 11.97 6.96
C ASP A 198 -5.95 13.39 7.45
N PHE A 199 -6.97 14.17 7.84
CA PHE A 199 -6.88 15.56 8.29
C PHE A 199 -6.25 16.49 7.24
N THR A 200 -6.42 16.19 5.96
CA THR A 200 -6.21 17.16 4.89
C THR A 200 -7.54 17.63 4.33
N SER A 201 -7.61 18.92 4.01
CA SER A 201 -8.87 19.49 3.53
C SER A 201 -9.17 19.07 2.10
N ALA A 202 -10.31 18.44 1.92
CA ALA A 202 -10.82 18.05 0.61
C ALA A 202 -10.99 19.28 -0.27
N ALA A 203 -10.66 19.14 -1.56
CA ALA A 203 -10.90 20.18 -2.56
C ALA A 203 -12.36 20.23 -3.04
N PHE A 204 -13.20 19.32 -2.55
CA PHE A 204 -14.59 19.10 -2.94
C PHE A 204 -15.49 19.04 -1.70
N SER A 205 -16.79 19.24 -1.88
CA SER A 205 -17.76 18.98 -0.82
C SER A 205 -17.75 17.50 -0.50
N ASN A 206 -17.50 17.14 0.75
CA ASN A 206 -17.52 15.76 1.20
C ASN A 206 -18.97 15.38 1.49
N GLY A 207 -19.43 14.29 0.88
CA GLY A 207 -20.84 13.89 0.88
C GLY A 207 -21.41 13.35 2.19
N VAL A 208 -20.93 13.90 3.31
CA VAL A 208 -21.33 13.51 4.65
C VAL A 208 -22.54 14.36 5.03
N SER A 209 -23.73 13.77 4.95
CA SER A 209 -24.95 14.49 5.34
C SER A 209 -24.96 14.72 6.85
N MET A 210 -25.27 15.95 7.27
CA MET A 210 -25.27 16.42 8.66
C MET A 210 -26.17 15.64 9.65
N ARG A 211 -26.93 14.62 9.20
CA ARG A 211 -27.78 13.82 10.10
C ARG A 211 -27.00 12.87 11.00
N ASP A 212 -25.73 12.59 10.70
CA ASP A 212 -24.88 11.65 11.45
C ASP A 212 -23.94 12.32 12.49
N GLU A 213 -24.06 13.65 12.72
CA GLU A 213 -22.87 14.47 13.00
C GLU A 213 -22.68 15.11 14.40
N SER A 214 -23.39 14.72 15.47
CA SER A 214 -23.09 15.34 16.78
C SER A 214 -21.62 15.18 17.23
N LEU A 215 -20.93 14.14 16.73
CA LEU A 215 -19.57 13.78 17.10
C LEU A 215 -18.50 14.10 16.04
N LEU A 216 -18.88 14.63 14.88
CA LEU A 216 -18.00 14.84 13.71
C LEU A 216 -17.87 16.31 13.31
N TYR A 217 -18.65 17.23 13.88
CA TYR A 217 -18.75 18.63 13.44
C TYR A 217 -17.42 19.36 13.21
N SER A 218 -16.35 19.03 13.94
CA SER A 218 -15.05 19.69 13.75
C SER A 218 -14.25 19.20 12.54
N VAL A 219 -14.58 18.01 12.00
CA VAL A 219 -13.78 17.29 10.99
C VAL A 219 -14.61 16.79 9.80
N ALA A 220 -15.93 16.95 9.83
CA ALA A 220 -16.87 16.52 8.78
C ALA A 220 -16.41 16.89 7.37
N LYS A 221 -15.98 18.14 7.20
CA LYS A 221 -15.49 18.69 5.92
C LYS A 221 -14.18 18.07 5.43
N ASP A 222 -13.47 17.30 6.26
CA ASP A 222 -12.19 16.64 5.95
C ASP A 222 -12.36 15.10 5.89
N CYS A 223 -13.60 14.60 5.93
CA CYS A 223 -13.91 13.17 5.88
C CYS A 223 -14.26 12.69 4.46
N LEU A 224 -13.64 11.61 4.02
CA LEU A 224 -14.03 10.86 2.82
C LEU A 224 -14.97 9.72 3.22
N ARG A 225 -16.09 9.57 2.50
CA ARG A 225 -16.95 8.39 2.61
C ARG A 225 -16.38 7.26 1.77
N VAL A 226 -16.03 6.15 2.43
CA VAL A 226 -15.51 4.93 1.82
C VAL A 226 -16.53 3.80 2.01
N THR A 227 -16.93 3.14 0.93
CA THR A 227 -17.75 1.92 1.03
C THR A 227 -16.92 0.67 0.71
N ILE A 228 -16.88 -0.27 1.64
CA ILE A 228 -16.22 -1.57 1.49
C ILE A 228 -17.25 -2.62 1.09
N TRP A 229 -16.96 -3.39 0.04
CA TRP A 229 -17.85 -4.36 -0.58
C TRP A 229 -17.20 -5.75 -0.71
N ASP A 230 -18.03 -6.74 -1.06
CA ASP A 230 -17.65 -8.07 -1.54
C ASP A 230 -16.83 -8.87 -0.51
N ASP A 231 -15.84 -9.66 -0.94
CA ASP A 231 -15.04 -10.53 -0.04
C ASP A 231 -14.20 -9.74 0.98
N ASN A 232 -14.09 -8.42 0.84
CA ASN A 232 -13.53 -7.58 1.91
C ASN A 232 -14.44 -7.53 3.15
N MET A 233 -15.69 -7.99 3.02
CA MET A 233 -16.68 -8.14 4.08
C MET A 233 -16.65 -9.50 4.79
N ASP A 234 -16.03 -10.50 4.17
CA ASP A 234 -16.21 -11.88 4.60
C ASP A 234 -15.23 -12.27 5.72
N VAL A 235 -15.68 -12.01 6.95
CA VAL A 235 -15.01 -12.40 8.19
C VAL A 235 -14.75 -13.92 8.24
N GLU A 236 -15.62 -14.73 7.63
CA GLU A 236 -15.52 -16.19 7.66
C GLU A 236 -14.41 -16.73 6.74
N ASN A 237 -14.15 -16.06 5.62
CA ASN A 237 -13.03 -16.39 4.74
C ASN A 237 -11.67 -15.95 5.32
N MET A 238 -11.62 -14.87 6.11
CA MET A 238 -10.40 -14.49 6.86
C MET A 238 -10.13 -15.39 8.07
N LEU A 239 -11.16 -15.96 8.71
CA LEU A 239 -11.00 -16.88 9.84
C LEU A 239 -10.61 -18.31 9.41
N LYS A 240 -10.98 -18.74 8.19
CA LYS A 240 -10.62 -20.06 7.65
C LYS A 240 -9.17 -20.14 7.19
N THR A 241 -8.55 -19.02 6.86
CA THR A 241 -7.09 -18.91 6.84
C THR A 241 -6.64 -18.82 8.30
N ASN A 242 -5.93 -19.81 8.83
CA ASN A 242 -5.40 -19.86 10.22
C ASN A 242 -4.46 -18.68 10.60
N GLU A 243 -4.43 -17.62 9.78
CA GLU A 243 -3.69 -16.39 9.98
C GLU A 243 -4.68 -15.40 10.61
N GLY A 244 -4.59 -15.20 11.93
CA GLY A 244 -5.42 -14.28 12.72
C GLY A 244 -5.26 -12.81 12.33
N GLY A 245 -5.57 -12.48 11.08
CA GLY A 245 -5.61 -11.13 10.55
C GLY A 245 -6.77 -10.34 11.15
N PRO A 246 -6.71 -9.01 11.08
CA PRO A 246 -7.72 -8.18 11.70
C PRO A 246 -9.09 -8.43 11.08
N THR A 247 -10.10 -8.69 11.91
CA THR A 247 -11.47 -8.86 11.45
C THR A 247 -12.13 -7.50 11.28
N LEU A 248 -13.16 -7.39 10.44
CA LEU A 248 -13.94 -6.15 10.33
C LEU A 248 -14.55 -5.71 11.66
N ALA A 249 -14.78 -6.64 12.59
CA ALA A 249 -15.22 -6.33 13.95
C ALA A 249 -14.21 -5.49 14.74
N GLN A 250 -12.93 -5.44 14.34
CA GLN A 250 -11.90 -4.61 14.95
C GLN A 250 -11.81 -3.20 14.33
N ILE A 251 -12.53 -2.95 13.25
CA ILE A 251 -12.62 -1.60 12.69
C ILE A 251 -13.63 -0.82 13.52
N GLU A 252 -13.12 0.05 14.38
CA GLU A 252 -13.90 0.96 15.20
C GLU A 252 -13.49 2.41 14.96
N ARG A 253 -14.24 3.35 15.54
CA ARG A 253 -13.84 4.75 15.53
C ARG A 253 -12.48 4.91 16.20
N GLY A 254 -11.59 5.62 15.53
CA GLY A 254 -10.23 5.90 15.98
C GLY A 254 -9.19 4.93 15.42
N THR A 255 -9.60 3.81 14.82
CA THR A 255 -8.71 2.86 14.15
C THR A 255 -7.97 3.53 13.00
N TYR A 256 -6.68 3.29 12.86
CA TYR A 256 -5.89 3.74 11.71
C TYR A 256 -5.85 2.65 10.65
N LEU A 257 -6.17 3.02 9.43
CA LEU A 257 -6.23 2.11 8.30
C LEU A 257 -5.27 2.53 7.19
N PHE A 258 -4.73 1.54 6.51
CA PHE A 258 -4.19 1.67 5.16
C PHE A 258 -5.16 1.00 4.20
N LEU A 259 -5.80 1.80 3.34
CA LEU A 259 -6.75 1.35 2.33
C LEU A 259 -6.02 1.35 0.97
N ARG A 260 -6.02 0.22 0.29
CA ARG A 260 -5.29 0.01 -0.97
C ARG A 260 -6.25 -0.10 -2.14
N ASN A 261 -5.91 0.57 -3.24
CA ASN A 261 -6.66 0.58 -4.48
C ASN A 261 -8.15 0.95 -4.28
N LEU A 262 -8.38 2.03 -3.53
CA LEU A 262 -9.65 2.73 -3.50
C LEU A 262 -9.97 3.28 -4.89
N PHE A 263 -11.21 3.14 -5.31
CA PHE A 263 -11.72 3.72 -6.55
C PHE A 263 -12.57 4.94 -6.22
N SER A 264 -12.16 6.14 -6.65
CA SER A 264 -12.99 7.34 -6.50
C SER A 264 -14.15 7.31 -7.50
N LYS A 265 -15.32 7.80 -7.10
CA LYS A 265 -16.50 7.93 -7.96
C LYS A 265 -17.23 9.24 -7.69
N ASP A 266 -17.90 9.74 -8.71
CA ASP A 266 -18.81 10.87 -8.55
C ASP A 266 -20.01 10.43 -7.70
N ALA A 267 -20.38 11.26 -6.75
CA ALA A 267 -21.54 11.10 -5.91
C ALA A 267 -22.34 12.40 -5.87
N ARG A 268 -23.55 12.31 -5.32
CA ARG A 268 -24.41 13.46 -5.06
C ARG A 268 -25.02 13.32 -3.68
N ASP A 269 -25.03 14.43 -2.97
CA ASP A 269 -25.68 14.53 -1.68
C ASP A 269 -27.19 14.66 -1.83
N ALA A 270 -27.91 14.56 -0.72
CA ALA A 270 -29.36 14.69 -0.67
C ALA A 270 -29.87 16.04 -1.20
N ASP A 271 -29.05 17.08 -1.14
CA ASP A 271 -29.32 18.42 -1.68
C ASP A 271 -28.92 18.56 -3.16
N GLY A 272 -28.35 17.52 -3.77
CA GLY A 272 -27.89 17.50 -5.16
C GLY A 272 -26.46 18.01 -5.37
N THR A 273 -25.76 18.43 -4.31
CA THR A 273 -24.36 18.88 -4.35
C THR A 273 -23.46 17.76 -4.85
N ALA A 274 -22.55 18.08 -5.79
CA ALA A 274 -21.60 17.12 -6.33
C ALA A 274 -20.50 16.82 -5.30
N THR A 275 -20.30 15.55 -5.01
CA THR A 275 -19.34 15.06 -4.01
C THR A 275 -18.50 13.93 -4.58
N ILE A 276 -17.39 13.59 -3.91
CA ILE A 276 -16.57 12.42 -4.25
C ILE A 276 -16.66 11.42 -3.11
N GLU A 277 -16.96 10.18 -3.48
CA GLU A 277 -16.88 9.03 -2.60
C GLU A 277 -15.81 8.06 -3.11
N ALA A 278 -15.35 7.16 -2.26
CA ALA A 278 -14.49 6.06 -2.67
C ALA A 278 -15.13 4.71 -2.37
N SER A 279 -14.80 3.70 -3.17
CA SER A 279 -15.17 2.32 -2.88
C SER A 279 -13.98 1.39 -2.91
N LEU A 280 -14.05 0.38 -2.05
CA LEU A 280 -13.10 -0.72 -1.95
C LEU A 280 -13.80 -2.03 -2.33
N HIS A 281 -13.38 -2.62 -3.44
CA HIS A 281 -13.93 -3.90 -3.94
C HIS A 281 -12.85 -4.98 -3.90
N SER A 282 -13.22 -6.22 -3.58
CA SER A 282 -12.24 -7.32 -3.48
C SER A 282 -11.60 -7.65 -4.83
N GLU A 283 -12.31 -7.50 -5.97
CA GLU A 283 -11.77 -7.51 -7.34
C GLU A 283 -12.85 -7.18 -8.40
N ARG A 284 -12.74 -6.05 -9.13
CA ARG A 284 -13.68 -5.69 -10.23
C ARG A 284 -13.06 -5.84 -11.62
N GLY A 285 -12.94 -7.07 -12.11
CA GLY A 285 -12.57 -7.35 -13.52
C GLY A 285 -11.15 -7.85 -13.73
N GLU A 286 -10.85 -8.33 -14.94
CA GLU A 286 -9.50 -8.80 -15.36
C GLU A 286 -8.40 -7.74 -15.31
N LYS A 287 -8.75 -6.47 -15.04
CA LYS A 287 -7.84 -5.31 -14.99
C LYS A 287 -7.82 -4.60 -13.63
N SER A 288 -8.58 -5.06 -12.64
CA SER A 288 -8.65 -4.41 -11.32
C SER A 288 -7.65 -5.08 -10.38
N MET A 289 -6.72 -4.30 -9.82
CA MET A 289 -5.98 -4.73 -8.64
C MET A 289 -6.99 -4.80 -7.49
N GLY A 290 -7.23 -5.96 -6.89
CA GLY A 290 -8.18 -6.07 -5.78
C GLY A 290 -7.90 -5.05 -4.68
N GLY A 291 -8.94 -4.37 -4.21
CA GLY A 291 -8.86 -3.45 -3.08
C GLY A 291 -8.60 -4.21 -1.79
N ARG A 292 -7.74 -3.68 -0.92
CA ARG A 292 -7.38 -4.30 0.37
C ARG A 292 -7.31 -3.26 1.48
N TRP A 293 -7.32 -3.72 2.72
CA TRP A 293 -7.13 -2.84 3.87
C TRP A 293 -6.28 -3.51 4.95
N GLN A 294 -5.64 -2.69 5.80
CA GLN A 294 -4.82 -3.13 6.93
C GLN A 294 -4.99 -2.16 8.10
N ILE A 295 -5.07 -2.69 9.33
CA ILE A 295 -4.99 -1.89 10.56
C ILE A 295 -3.52 -1.52 10.82
N LEU A 296 -3.27 -0.26 11.14
CA LEU A 296 -1.94 0.26 11.42
C LEU A 296 -1.74 0.48 12.91
N ASP A 297 -0.57 0.09 13.40
CA ASP A 297 -0.15 0.37 14.77
C ASP A 297 0.03 1.87 15.01
N ARG A 298 -0.18 2.30 16.26
CA ARG A 298 -0.01 3.70 16.67
C ARG A 298 1.40 4.24 16.45
N ASP A 299 2.40 3.35 16.42
CA ASP A 299 3.80 3.71 16.19
C ASP A 299 4.19 3.82 14.72
N HIS A 300 3.29 3.43 13.81
CA HIS A 300 3.51 3.51 12.37
C HIS A 300 3.79 4.97 11.93
N ILE A 301 4.76 5.15 11.04
CA ILE A 301 5.24 6.49 10.65
C ILE A 301 4.14 7.36 10.04
N GLU A 302 3.26 6.78 9.23
CA GLU A 302 2.12 7.50 8.65
C GLU A 302 1.06 7.86 9.69
N VAL A 303 0.89 7.02 10.73
CA VAL A 303 -0.03 7.32 11.85
C VAL A 303 0.49 8.51 12.65
N LYS A 304 1.81 8.61 12.88
CA LYS A 304 2.42 9.79 13.51
C LYS A 304 2.18 11.06 12.70
N LYS A 305 2.24 11.00 11.36
CA LYS A 305 1.92 12.14 10.48
C LYS A 305 0.44 12.53 10.52
N ILE A 306 -0.47 11.56 10.53
CA ILE A 306 -1.93 11.81 10.67
C ILE A 306 -2.21 12.49 12.01
N ARG A 307 -1.66 11.97 13.10
CA ARG A 307 -1.83 12.55 14.45
C ARG A 307 -1.29 13.97 14.55
N ARG A 308 -0.13 14.23 13.95
CA ARG A 308 0.43 15.59 13.90
C ARG A 308 -0.51 16.55 13.16
N ARG A 309 -1.08 16.16 12.03
CA ARG A 309 -2.06 16.98 11.28
C ARG A 309 -3.32 17.26 12.11
N MET A 310 -3.83 16.24 12.81
CA MET A 310 -4.95 16.38 13.75
C MET A 310 -4.64 17.41 14.86
N GLU A 311 -3.44 17.32 15.47
CA GLU A 311 -2.99 18.26 16.51
C GLU A 311 -2.83 19.70 15.96
N GLU A 312 -2.32 19.86 14.74
CA GLU A 312 -2.20 21.15 14.05
C GLU A 312 -3.57 21.83 13.83
N GLN A 313 -4.65 21.04 13.72
CA GLN A 313 -6.02 21.52 13.64
C GLN A 313 -6.67 21.79 15.02
N GLY A 314 -5.92 21.63 16.13
CA GLY A 314 -6.43 21.84 17.48
C GLY A 314 -7.37 20.74 17.99
N LEU A 315 -7.33 19.57 17.35
CA LEU A 315 -8.12 18.41 17.73
C LEU A 315 -7.29 17.53 18.66
N THR A 316 -7.83 17.24 19.85
CA THR A 316 -7.21 16.33 20.81
C THR A 316 -8.12 15.13 21.06
N ILE A 317 -7.55 13.93 20.99
CA ILE A 317 -8.25 12.70 21.43
C ILE A 317 -8.16 12.69 22.96
N ASN A 318 -9.29 12.90 23.62
CA ASN A 318 -9.38 12.67 25.06
C ASN A 318 -9.29 11.16 25.31
N LYS A 319 -8.34 10.70 26.12
CA LYS A 319 -8.11 9.27 26.37
C LYS A 319 -9.33 8.54 26.97
N ASP A 320 -10.24 9.29 27.59
CA ASP A 320 -11.38 8.74 28.34
C ASP A 320 -12.74 8.98 27.67
N SER A 321 -12.77 9.59 26.47
CA SER A 321 -14.03 9.80 25.75
C SER A 321 -13.87 9.46 24.28
N THR A 322 -14.81 8.71 23.73
CA THR A 322 -15.00 8.47 22.29
C THR A 322 -15.28 9.75 21.49
N ASN A 323 -15.21 10.94 22.09
CA ASN A 323 -15.54 12.22 21.49
C ASN A 323 -14.26 13.01 21.14
N LEU A 324 -14.19 13.49 19.90
CA LEU A 324 -13.24 14.54 19.51
C LEU A 324 -13.76 15.86 20.06
N THR A 325 -12.93 16.55 20.83
CA THR A 325 -13.24 17.91 21.31
C THR A 325 -12.28 18.87 20.63
N GLY A 326 -12.82 19.92 20.02
CA GLY A 326 -12.02 21.03 19.51
C GLY A 326 -11.57 21.89 20.68
N SER A 327 -10.27 22.10 20.83
CA SER A 327 -9.76 23.10 21.77
C SER A 327 -9.86 24.47 21.10
N THR A 328 -10.78 25.32 21.56
CA THR A 328 -10.78 26.75 21.22
C THR A 328 -9.64 27.46 21.95
N LYS A 329 -8.39 27.23 21.52
CA LYS A 329 -7.32 28.20 21.77
C LYS A 329 -7.45 29.34 20.78
N ASN A 330 -8.40 30.23 21.08
CA ASN A 330 -8.48 31.56 20.50
C ASN A 330 -7.20 32.33 20.83
N SER A 331 -6.24 32.32 19.92
CA SER A 331 -5.21 33.34 19.81
C SER A 331 -5.83 34.59 19.16
N TYR A 332 -6.75 35.25 19.87
CA TYR A 332 -7.06 36.65 19.57
C TYR A 332 -5.87 37.49 20.03
N LYS A 333 -4.94 37.76 19.11
CA LYS A 333 -4.08 38.94 19.24
C LYS A 333 -4.98 40.16 19.10
N GLY A 334 -4.95 41.00 20.13
CA GLY A 334 -5.95 42.02 20.40
C GLY A 334 -6.19 43.01 19.26
N PHE A 335 -7.46 43.32 19.06
CA PHE A 335 -7.91 44.59 18.51
C PHE A 335 -8.82 45.23 19.56
N ASN A 336 -8.30 46.27 20.21
CA ASN A 336 -9.07 47.15 21.09
C ASN A 336 -10.08 47.93 20.23
N LEU A 337 -11.37 47.64 20.39
CA LEU A 337 -12.47 48.51 19.97
C LEU A 337 -13.26 48.93 21.22
N LEU A 338 -12.68 49.86 21.96
CA LEU A 338 -13.39 50.70 22.94
C LEU A 338 -13.17 52.13 22.51
N ASN A 339 -14.12 52.64 21.71
CA ASN A 339 -14.54 54.03 21.58
C ASN A 339 -15.30 54.18 20.26
N PHE A 340 -16.63 54.06 20.28
CA PHE A 340 -17.50 54.83 19.37
C PHE A 340 -18.96 54.71 19.84
N LEU A 341 -19.27 55.35 20.97
CA LEU A 341 -20.61 55.84 21.28
C LEU A 341 -20.46 57.09 22.16
N LYS A 342 -20.35 58.25 21.50
CA LYS A 342 -20.75 59.59 21.98
C LYS A 342 -20.41 60.64 20.90
N THR A 343 -21.35 60.83 19.97
CA THR A 343 -22.01 62.09 19.58
C THR A 343 -22.87 61.81 18.36
#